data_AF-X0TD66-F1
#
_entry.id   AF-X0TD66-F1
#
_cell.length_a   1.000
_cell.length_b   1.000
_cell.length_c   1.000
_cell.angle_alpha   90.00
_cell.angle_beta   90.00
_cell.angle_gamma   90.00
#
_symmetry.space_group_name_H-M   'P 1'
#
loop_
_entity.id
_entity.type
_entity.pdbx_description
1 polymer ?
#
loop_
_entity_poly.entity_id
_entity_poly.type
_entity_poly.pdbx_seq_one_letter_code
_entity_poly.pdbx_strand_id
1 'polypeptide(L)'
;RILKRAKNTCEFDGCDFKNGETVFSVKYKGRTQAWYRNKEEAYSHTPISLEVKKGVNIPNPKPVKVVLTIAHLDHDEENHNVTDDRLKAACQLCHLRYDAREKYRRILKKQQ
;
A
#
# COMPACT_ATOMS: atom_id res chain seq x y z
N ARG A 1 -10.94 2.96 -16.38
CA ARG A 1 -12.18 2.14 -16.27
C ARG A 1 -12.36 1.65 -14.83
N ILE A 2 -11.44 0.86 -14.29
CA ILE A 2 -11.48 0.35 -12.89
C ILE A 2 -11.48 1.46 -11.83
N LEU A 3 -10.58 2.45 -11.92
CA LEU A 3 -10.57 3.57 -10.96
C LEU A 3 -11.87 4.39 -10.97
N LYS A 4 -12.52 4.53 -12.14
CA LYS A 4 -13.82 5.20 -12.25
C LYS A 4 -14.93 4.35 -11.61
N ARG A 5 -14.94 3.02 -11.80
CA ARG A 5 -15.85 2.07 -11.13
C ARG A 5 -15.71 2.19 -9.61
N ALA A 6 -14.49 2.18 -9.13
CA ALA A 6 -14.16 2.27 -7.71
C ALA A 6 -14.37 3.68 -7.11
N LYS A 7 -14.90 4.64 -7.87
CA LYS A 7 -15.06 6.05 -7.46
C LYS A 7 -13.76 6.68 -6.93
N ASN A 8 -12.62 6.28 -7.48
CA ASN A 8 -11.28 6.64 -7.00
C ASN A 8 -11.06 6.30 -5.52
N THR A 9 -11.62 5.21 -5.03
CA THR A 9 -11.45 4.68 -3.67
C THR A 9 -10.82 3.29 -3.73
N CYS A 10 -10.06 2.93 -2.70
CA CYS A 10 -9.57 1.57 -2.53
C CYS A 10 -10.75 0.58 -2.37
N GLU A 11 -10.69 -0.57 -3.05
CA GLU A 11 -11.70 -1.66 -2.99
C GLU A 11 -11.24 -2.83 -2.10
N PHE A 12 -10.15 -2.65 -1.36
CA PHE A 12 -9.66 -3.65 -0.40
C PHE A 12 -10.39 -3.54 0.93
N ASP A 13 -10.65 -4.68 1.56
CA ASP A 13 -11.35 -4.75 2.84
C ASP A 13 -10.64 -3.94 3.93
N GLY A 14 -11.40 -3.14 4.68
CA GLY A 14 -10.88 -2.27 5.74
C GLY A 14 -10.10 -1.04 5.24
N CYS A 15 -10.20 -0.66 3.96
CA CYS A 15 -9.51 0.51 3.40
C CYS A 15 -10.44 1.38 2.55
N ASP A 16 -10.55 2.67 2.90
CA ASP A 16 -11.41 3.64 2.21
C ASP A 16 -10.62 4.85 1.64
N PHE A 17 -9.31 4.71 1.47
CA PHE A 17 -8.48 5.81 0.98
C PHE A 17 -8.81 6.20 -0.47
N LYS A 18 -8.85 7.51 -0.72
CA LYS A 18 -9.12 8.09 -2.04
C LYS A 18 -7.84 8.39 -2.81
N ASN A 19 -7.91 8.29 -4.14
CA ASN A 19 -6.80 8.67 -5.00
C ASN A 19 -6.50 10.16 -4.87
N GLY A 20 -5.24 10.49 -4.59
CA GLY A 20 -4.76 11.85 -4.42
C GLY A 20 -4.93 12.44 -3.02
N GLU A 21 -5.55 11.71 -2.07
CA GLU A 21 -5.63 12.10 -0.67
C GLU A 21 -4.23 12.16 -0.04
N THR A 22 -4.01 13.08 0.88
CA THR A 22 -2.75 13.16 1.63
C THR A 22 -2.94 12.49 2.99
N VAL A 23 -2.10 11.50 3.28
CA VAL A 23 -2.11 10.73 4.52
C VAL A 23 -0.72 10.70 5.13
N PHE A 24 -0.64 10.41 6.42
CA PHE A 24 0.61 10.27 7.16
C PHE A 24 1.01 8.80 7.22
N SER A 25 2.11 8.48 6.53
CA SER A 25 2.70 7.15 6.55
C SER A 25 3.55 6.98 7.79
N VAL A 26 3.14 6.04 8.64
CA VAL A 26 3.88 5.59 9.82
C VAL A 26 4.75 4.39 9.46
N LYS A 27 6.02 4.49 9.81
CA LYS A 27 6.97 3.39 9.67
C LYS A 27 7.43 2.91 11.04
N TYR A 28 7.70 1.61 11.13
CA TYR A 28 8.30 1.01 12.30
C TYR A 28 9.34 -0.01 11.86
N LYS A 29 10.56 0.09 12.42
CA LYS A 29 11.71 -0.77 12.06
C LYS A 29 11.92 -0.88 10.53
N GLY A 30 11.83 0.25 9.81
CA GLY A 30 12.04 0.33 8.36
C GLY A 30 10.87 -0.15 7.48
N ARG A 31 9.77 -0.66 8.07
CA ARG A 31 8.58 -1.11 7.33
C ARG A 31 7.41 -0.15 7.53
N THR A 32 6.64 0.09 6.48
CA THR A 32 5.39 0.87 6.57
C THR A 32 4.35 0.06 7.34
N GLN A 33 3.97 0.54 8.52
CA GLN A 33 3.00 -0.13 9.38
C GLN A 33 1.58 0.28 9.02
N ALA A 34 1.29 1.58 8.92
CA ALA A 34 -0.06 2.09 8.69
C ALA A 34 -0.03 3.50 8.10
N TRP A 35 -1.17 3.90 7.52
CA TRP A 35 -1.44 5.25 7.04
C TRP A 35 -2.58 5.83 7.85
N TYR A 36 -2.47 7.10 8.22
CA TYR A 36 -3.47 7.82 9.01
C TYR A 36 -3.83 9.14 8.32
N ARG A 37 -5.10 9.55 8.40
CA ARG A 37 -5.52 10.87 7.87
C ARG A 37 -5.11 12.00 8.81
N ASN A 38 -5.12 11.75 10.12
CA ASN A 38 -4.74 12.72 11.14
C ASN A 38 -3.25 12.55 11.50
N LYS A 39 -2.54 13.69 11.54
CA LYS A 39 -1.13 13.79 11.94
C LYS A 39 -0.92 13.44 13.41
N GLU A 40 -1.80 13.88 14.30
CA GLU A 40 -1.76 13.60 15.75
C GLU A 40 -1.98 12.12 16.03
N GLU A 41 -2.93 11.49 15.34
CA GLU A 41 -3.17 10.05 15.41
C GLU A 41 -1.93 9.27 14.96
N ALA A 42 -1.32 9.69 13.84
CA ALA A 42 -0.06 9.10 13.37
C ALA A 42 1.06 9.21 14.41
N TYR A 43 1.15 10.33 15.14
CA TYR A 43 2.11 10.51 16.23
C TYR A 43 1.80 9.69 17.48
N SER A 44 0.53 9.44 17.77
CA SER A 44 0.14 8.60 18.90
C SER A 44 0.50 7.12 18.69
N HIS A 45 0.51 6.64 17.44
CA HIS A 45 0.77 5.24 17.12
C HIS A 45 2.24 4.88 16.92
N THR A 46 3.11 5.86 16.68
CA THR A 46 4.55 5.63 16.57
C THR A 46 5.32 6.74 17.26
N PRO A 47 6.31 6.44 18.12
CA PRO A 47 7.16 7.47 18.66
C PRO A 47 7.84 8.20 17.51
N ILE A 48 7.80 9.54 17.56
CA ILE A 48 8.50 10.41 16.62
C ILE A 48 9.94 9.91 16.53
N SER A 49 10.29 9.39 15.36
CA SER A 49 11.61 8.87 15.08
C SER A 49 12.16 9.60 13.86
N LEU A 50 13.45 9.88 13.90
CA LEU A 50 14.19 10.33 12.74
C LEU A 50 14.78 9.08 12.10
N GLU A 51 14.23 8.66 10.96
CA GLU A 51 14.86 7.63 10.17
C GLU A 51 16.02 8.26 9.40
N VAL A 52 17.25 7.83 9.68
CA VAL A 52 18.43 8.24 8.89
C VAL A 52 18.45 7.40 7.62
N LYS A 53 18.15 8.02 6.47
CA LYS A 53 18.28 7.38 5.16
C LYS A 53 19.32 8.11 4.34
N LYS A 54 20.41 7.42 3.98
CA LYS A 54 21.54 8.00 3.22
C LYS A 54 22.08 9.29 3.86
N GLY A 55 22.18 9.33 5.19
CA GLY A 55 22.65 10.51 5.93
C GLY A 55 21.62 11.63 6.12
N VAL A 56 20.38 11.46 5.64
CA VAL A 56 19.29 12.45 5.80
C VAL A 56 18.32 12.01 6.89
N ASN A 57 18.03 12.89 7.84
CA ASN A 57 16.99 12.69 8.85
C ASN A 57 15.61 12.87 8.23
N ILE A 58 14.84 11.79 8.13
CA ILE A 58 13.47 11.82 7.62
C ILE A 58 12.51 11.76 8.81
N PRO A 59 11.57 12.70 8.93
CA PRO A 59 10.56 12.65 9.98
C PRO A 59 9.64 11.45 9.75
N ASN A 60 9.42 10.68 10.80
CA ASN A 60 8.40 9.64 10.87
C ASN A 60 7.40 10.00 11.97
N PRO A 61 6.10 10.09 11.68
CA PRO A 61 5.39 9.92 10.39
C PRO A 61 5.70 10.97 9.31
N LYS A 62 5.64 10.54 8.04
CA LYS A 62 5.81 11.41 6.87
C LYS A 62 4.51 11.59 6.08
N PRO A 63 4.22 12.79 5.53
CA PRO A 63 3.10 12.95 4.60
C PRO A 63 3.39 12.22 3.28
N VAL A 64 2.40 11.49 2.78
CA VAL A 64 2.42 10.80 1.50
C VAL A 64 1.11 11.03 0.76
N LYS A 65 1.19 11.14 -0.56
CA LYS A 65 0.00 11.19 -1.40
C LYS A 65 -0.43 9.76 -1.74
N VAL A 66 -1.68 9.43 -1.44
CA VAL A 66 -2.29 8.15 -1.82
C VAL A 66 -2.37 8.09 -3.33
N VAL A 67 -1.73 7.09 -3.92
CA VAL A 67 -1.92 6.73 -5.32
C VAL A 67 -2.66 5.42 -5.38
N LEU A 68 -3.77 5.38 -6.13
CA LEU A 68 -4.45 4.13 -6.43
C LEU A 68 -3.85 3.50 -7.69
N THR A 69 -3.57 2.21 -7.60
CA THR A 69 -3.12 1.36 -8.69
C THR A 69 -4.13 0.26 -8.94
N ILE A 70 -4.10 -0.34 -10.13
CA ILE A 70 -4.94 -1.48 -10.45
C ILE A 70 -4.17 -2.75 -10.04
N ALA A 71 -4.76 -3.55 -9.15
CA ALA A 71 -4.20 -4.81 -8.67
C ALA A 71 -4.97 -5.99 -9.29
N HIS A 72 -4.23 -7.00 -9.74
CA HIS A 72 -4.79 -8.29 -10.17
C HIS A 72 -5.08 -9.13 -8.92
N LEU A 73 -6.32 -9.64 -8.80
CA LEU A 73 -6.74 -10.52 -7.70
C LEU A 73 -6.31 -11.97 -7.89
N ASP A 74 -5.92 -12.31 -9.11
CA ASP A 74 -5.37 -13.60 -9.42
C ASP A 74 -3.92 -13.39 -9.86
N HIS A 75 -3.01 -14.09 -9.19
CA HIS A 75 -1.58 -14.06 -9.51
C HIS A 75 -1.24 -15.05 -10.65
N ASP A 76 -2.24 -15.53 -11.39
CA ASP A 76 -2.11 -16.32 -12.60
C ASP A 76 -1.53 -15.46 -13.75
N GLU A 77 -0.25 -15.70 -14.00
CA GLU A 77 0.56 -15.06 -15.03
C GLU A 77 0.32 -15.61 -16.43
N GLU A 78 -0.35 -16.77 -16.56
CA GLU A 78 -0.66 -17.41 -17.85
C GLU A 78 -2.03 -16.97 -18.40
N ASN A 79 -2.81 -16.24 -17.60
CA ASN A 79 -4.14 -15.78 -18.01
C ASN A 79 -4.11 -14.37 -18.62
N HIS A 80 -4.03 -14.33 -19.95
CA HIS A 80 -4.05 -13.10 -20.74
C HIS A 80 -5.45 -12.49 -20.86
N ASN A 81 -6.51 -13.21 -20.49
CA ASN A 81 -7.89 -12.74 -20.59
C ASN A 81 -8.36 -12.11 -19.27
N VAL A 82 -7.72 -10.99 -18.92
CA VAL A 82 -7.99 -10.27 -17.68
C VAL A 82 -9.34 -9.55 -17.75
N THR A 83 -10.34 -10.08 -17.06
CA THR A 83 -11.65 -9.43 -16.88
C THR A 83 -11.62 -8.39 -15.76
N ASP A 84 -12.48 -7.37 -15.82
CA ASP A 84 -12.53 -6.32 -14.78
C ASP A 84 -12.88 -6.84 -13.38
N ASP A 85 -13.53 -8.00 -13.29
CA ASP A 85 -13.85 -8.66 -12.01
C ASP A 85 -12.60 -9.13 -11.27
N ARG A 86 -11.56 -9.50 -12.03
CA ARG A 86 -10.24 -9.89 -11.48
C ARG A 86 -9.34 -8.69 -11.19
N LEU A 87 -9.85 -7.46 -11.36
CA LEU A 87 -9.14 -6.22 -11.10
C LEU A 87 -9.80 -5.46 -9.95
N LYS A 88 -8.98 -4.98 -9.01
CA LYS A 88 -9.42 -4.01 -7.99
C LYS A 88 -8.58 -2.76 -8.00
N ALA A 89 -9.20 -1.63 -7.66
CA ALA A 89 -8.48 -0.43 -7.27
C ALA A 89 -7.87 -0.63 -5.89
N ALA A 90 -6.55 -0.51 -5.78
CA ALA A 90 -5.81 -0.70 -4.54
C ALA A 90 -4.92 0.51 -4.27
N CYS A 91 -4.90 1.01 -3.04
CA CYS A 91 -3.88 1.99 -2.65
C CYS A 91 -2.50 1.32 -2.59
N GLN A 92 -1.42 2.11 -2.70
CA GLN A 92 -0.06 1.56 -2.66
C GLN A 92 0.18 0.67 -1.43
N LEU A 93 -0.39 1.00 -0.26
CA LEU A 93 -0.26 0.19 0.95
C LEU A 93 -0.95 -1.17 0.82
N CYS A 94 -2.24 -1.19 0.46
CA CYS A 94 -3.00 -2.43 0.31
C CYS A 94 -2.45 -3.30 -0.82
N HIS A 95 -2.07 -2.67 -1.94
CA HIS A 95 -1.46 -3.36 -3.08
C HIS A 95 -0.15 -4.06 -2.66
N LEU A 96 0.75 -3.35 -1.97
CA LEU A 96 2.02 -3.94 -1.50
C LEU A 96 1.82 -5.04 -0.47
N ARG A 97 0.82 -4.91 0.42
CA ARG A 97 0.49 -5.96 1.40
C ARG A 97 -0.05 -7.22 0.73
N TYR A 98 -0.93 -7.05 -0.27
CA TYR A 98 -1.49 -8.16 -1.02
C TYR A 98 -0.41 -8.94 -1.78
N ASP A 99 0.43 -8.21 -2.51
CA ASP A 99 1.54 -8.75 -3.30
C ASP A 99 2.68 -9.36 -2.43
N ALA A 100 2.82 -8.94 -1.17
CA ALA A 100 3.84 -9.48 -0.26
C ALA A 100 3.70 -11.00 -0.04
N ARG A 101 2.47 -11.53 -0.01
CA ARG A 101 2.23 -12.97 0.15
C ARG A 101 2.73 -13.74 -1.07
N GLU A 102 2.47 -13.23 -2.26
CA GLU A 102 2.93 -13.86 -3.51
C GLU A 102 4.45 -13.78 -3.66
N LYS A 103 5.04 -12.64 -3.31
CA LYS A 103 6.50 -12.49 -3.24
C LYS A 103 7.13 -13.54 -2.31
N TYR A 104 6.56 -13.76 -1.14
CA TYR A 104 7.05 -14.79 -0.22
C TYR A 104 6.96 -16.21 -0.81
N ARG A 105 5.83 -16.56 -1.45
CA ARG A 105 5.65 -17.85 -2.17
C ARG A 105 6.74 -18.07 -3.22
N ARG A 106 7.03 -17.05 -4.03
CA ARG A 106 8.05 -17.11 -5.09
C ARG A 106 9.47 -17.26 -4.55
N ILE A 107 9.79 -16.62 -3.42
CA ILE A 107 11.09 -16.77 -2.76
C ILE A 107 11.28 -18.21 -2.28
N LEU A 108 10.26 -18.83 -1.67
CA LEU A 108 10.34 -20.22 -1.23
C LEU A 108 10.54 -21.19 -2.41
N LYS A 109 9.83 -21.00 -3.52
CA LYS A 109 10.00 -21.84 -4.72
C LYS A 109 11.39 -21.74 -5.34
N LYS A 110 12.07 -20.59 -5.22
CA LYS A 110 13.43 -20.40 -5.75
C LYS A 110 14.52 -21.04 -4.89
N GLN A 111 14.21 -21.42 -3.65
CA GLN A 111 15.17 -22.05 -2.73
C GLN A 111 15.15 -23.58 -2.77
N GLN A 112 14.33 -24.16 -3.67
CA GLN A 112 14.16 -25.58 -3.89
C GLN A 112 14.76 -25.94 -5.25
#